data_AF-A0A376AK72-F1
#
_entry.id   AF-A0A376AK72-F1
#
_cell.length_a   1.000
_cell.length_b   1.000
_cell.length_c   1.000
_cell.angle_alpha   90.00
_cell.angle_beta   90.00
_cell.angle_gamma   90.00
#
_symmetry.space_group_name_H-M   'P 1'
#
loop_
_entity.id
_entity.type
_entity.pdbx_description
1 polymer ?
#
loop_
_entity_poly.entity_id
_entity_poly.type
_entity_poly.pdbx_seq_one_letter_code
_entity_poly.pdbx_strand_id
1 'polypeptide(L)'
;MASSLVLSYSIPQRLIHWLMAGLILFNLLFAEAMEELSEAVEEGQTPTPDMIASANIHAYVGIAVLCLAVIRVVLRLTHGAPEALAEEPPLGRLAAKVAHGAFYLLFFAMPISGALAYYGGVEAAGGPHAGPMKLVMWVLIVVHVGAVLVHQFVWKTPVAQRMTKG
;
A
#
# COMPACT_ATOMS: atom_id res chain seq x y z
N MET A 1 -1.27 -20.83 31.21
CA MET A 1 -1.04 -21.13 29.78
C MET A 1 -0.08 -20.08 29.25
N ALA A 2 1.14 -20.47 28.87
CA ALA A 2 2.12 -19.53 28.34
C ALA A 2 1.66 -19.10 26.95
N SER A 3 1.24 -17.84 26.83
CA SER A 3 0.97 -17.20 25.53
C SER A 3 2.25 -17.30 24.72
N SER A 4 2.21 -17.99 23.57
CA SER A 4 3.34 -18.02 22.65
C SER A 4 3.62 -16.58 22.24
N LEU A 5 4.75 -16.03 22.69
CA LEU A 5 5.21 -14.72 22.25
C LEU A 5 5.47 -14.83 20.76
N VAL A 6 4.52 -14.35 19.94
CA VAL A 6 4.69 -14.24 18.50
C VAL A 6 5.75 -13.17 18.27
N LEU A 7 7.01 -13.60 18.15
CA LEU A 7 8.15 -12.71 18.01
C LEU A 7 8.21 -12.08 16.61
N SER A 8 7.65 -12.74 15.58
CA SER A 8 7.69 -12.34 14.17
C SER A 8 6.38 -12.66 13.45
N TYR A 9 6.11 -11.98 12.33
CA TYR A 9 4.99 -12.31 11.45
C TYR A 9 5.22 -13.66 10.75
N SER A 10 4.13 -14.35 10.38
CA SER A 10 4.21 -15.62 9.66
C SER A 10 4.78 -15.44 8.24
N ILE A 11 5.33 -16.51 7.66
CA ILE A 11 5.89 -16.48 6.30
C ILE A 11 4.90 -15.89 5.29
N PRO A 12 3.61 -16.31 5.24
CA PRO A 12 2.64 -15.73 4.31
C PRO A 12 2.43 -14.22 4.51
N GLN A 13 2.37 -13.75 5.77
CA GLN A 13 2.18 -12.33 6.07
C GLN A 13 3.36 -11.48 5.57
N ARG A 14 4.59 -11.98 5.69
CA ARG A 14 5.80 -11.30 5.20
C ARG A 14 5.86 -11.31 3.68
N LEU A 15 5.61 -12.44 3.03
CA LEU A 15 5.62 -12.54 1.58
C LEU A 15 4.61 -11.58 0.95
N ILE A 16 3.38 -11.56 1.46
CA ILE A 16 2.34 -10.64 0.98
C ILE A 16 2.71 -9.19 1.28
N HIS A 17 3.31 -8.89 2.44
CA HIS A 17 3.78 -7.53 2.74
C HIS A 17 4.78 -7.03 1.70
N TRP A 18 5.84 -7.79 1.44
CA TRP A 18 6.89 -7.37 0.51
C TRP A 18 6.44 -7.39 -0.94
N LEU A 19 5.60 -8.35 -1.33
CA LEU A 19 4.97 -8.36 -2.64
C LEU A 19 4.10 -7.10 -2.85
N MET A 20 3.22 -6.79 -1.90
CA MET A 20 2.40 -5.58 -1.97
C MET A 20 3.26 -4.32 -2.00
N ALA A 21 4.31 -4.23 -1.17
CA ALA A 21 5.21 -3.08 -1.16
C ALA A 21 5.87 -2.86 -2.54
N GLY A 22 6.34 -3.94 -3.18
CA GLY A 22 6.91 -3.87 -4.53
C GLY A 22 5.89 -3.44 -5.58
N LEU A 23 4.69 -4.04 -5.57
CA LEU A 23 3.63 -3.71 -6.52
C LEU A 23 3.11 -2.28 -6.35
N ILE A 24 2.94 -1.81 -5.11
CA ILE A 24 2.50 -0.43 -4.82
C ILE A 24 3.57 0.56 -5.28
N LEU A 25 4.84 0.30 -4.97
CA LEU A 25 5.93 1.19 -5.40
C LEU A 25 6.04 1.23 -6.93
N PHE A 26 5.96 0.08 -7.60
CA PHE A 26 5.87 0.02 -9.06
C PHE A 26 4.72 0.89 -9.57
N ASN A 27 3.50 0.71 -9.05
CA ASN A 27 2.34 1.44 -9.56
C ASN A 27 2.41 2.96 -9.30
N LEU A 28 3.03 3.38 -8.19
CA LEU A 28 3.24 4.80 -7.89
C LEU A 28 4.30 5.43 -8.80
N LEU A 29 5.37 4.71 -9.15
CA LEU A 29 6.43 5.20 -10.02
C LEU A 29 6.00 5.26 -11.48
N PHE A 30 5.15 4.34 -11.93
CA PHE A 30 4.63 4.29 -13.30
C PHE A 30 3.20 4.82 -13.40
N ALA A 31 2.80 5.73 -12.51
CA ALA A 31 1.47 6.35 -12.54
C ALA A 31 1.27 7.28 -13.75
N GLU A 32 2.36 7.85 -14.28
CA GLU A 32 2.38 8.74 -15.45
C GLU A 32 1.76 8.08 -16.69
N ALA A 33 1.81 6.74 -16.80
CA ALA A 33 1.17 6.00 -17.90
C ALA A 33 -0.35 6.22 -17.98
N MET A 34 -1.03 6.49 -16.86
CA MET A 34 -2.45 6.82 -16.84
C MET A 34 -2.70 8.28 -17.22
N GLU A 35 -1.77 9.17 -16.86
CA GLU A 35 -1.83 10.60 -17.16
C GLU A 35 -1.66 10.82 -18.67
N GLU A 36 -0.66 10.19 -19.30
CA GLU A 36 -0.45 10.24 -20.75
C GLU A 36 -1.69 9.78 -21.54
N LEU A 37 -2.34 8.70 -21.09
CA LEU A 37 -3.56 8.21 -21.74
C LEU A 37 -4.73 9.19 -21.56
N SER A 38 -4.90 9.75 -20.36
CA SER A 38 -5.96 10.73 -20.08
C SER A 38 -5.80 11.99 -20.93
N GLU A 39 -4.57 12.52 -21.00
CA GLU A 39 -4.25 13.72 -21.78
C GLU A 39 -4.52 13.50 -23.28
N ALA A 40 -4.08 12.37 -23.86
CA ALA A 40 -4.35 12.08 -25.26
C ALA A 40 -5.86 12.00 -25.56
N VAL A 41 -6.65 11.40 -24.66
CA VAL A 41 -8.10 11.32 -24.80
C VAL A 41 -8.75 12.71 -24.68
N GLU A 42 -8.32 13.53 -23.72
CA GLU A 42 -8.81 14.89 -23.50
C GLU A 42 -8.51 15.82 -24.68
N GLU A 43 -7.34 15.67 -25.31
CA GLU A 43 -6.95 16.40 -26.51
C GLU A 43 -7.61 15.89 -27.80
N GLY A 44 -8.41 14.82 -27.72
CA GLY A 44 -9.07 14.19 -28.87
C GLY A 44 -8.11 13.43 -29.79
N GLN A 45 -6.92 13.08 -29.29
CA GLN A 45 -5.97 12.23 -29.99
C GLN A 45 -6.39 10.76 -29.88
N THR A 46 -5.99 9.95 -30.86
CA THR A 46 -6.17 8.49 -30.79
C THR A 46 -5.02 7.90 -29.95
N PRO A 47 -5.29 7.24 -28.81
CA PRO A 47 -4.24 6.66 -27.99
C PRO A 47 -3.46 5.58 -28.75
N THR A 48 -2.14 5.55 -28.55
CA THR A 48 -1.30 4.51 -29.15
C THR A 48 -1.50 3.16 -28.43
N PRO A 49 -1.21 2.03 -29.09
CA PRO A 49 -1.26 0.72 -28.43
C PRO A 49 -0.39 0.63 -27.17
N ASP A 50 0.76 1.30 -27.16
CA ASP A 50 1.69 1.30 -26.02
C ASP A 50 1.15 2.07 -24.81
N MET A 51 0.43 3.19 -25.04
CA MET A 51 -0.25 3.94 -23.99
C MET A 51 -1.36 3.11 -23.34
N ILE A 52 -2.17 2.45 -24.17
CA ILE A 52 -3.25 1.56 -23.70
C ILE A 52 -2.67 0.38 -22.92
N ALA A 53 -1.59 -0.23 -23.43
CA ALA A 53 -0.92 -1.33 -22.75
C ALA A 53 -0.37 -0.90 -21.38
N SER A 54 0.29 0.25 -21.30
CA SER A 54 0.86 0.79 -20.06
C SER A 54 -0.22 1.14 -19.03
N ALA A 55 -1.32 1.78 -19.46
CA ALA A 55 -2.48 2.04 -18.61
C ALA A 55 -3.13 0.75 -18.09
N ASN A 56 -3.25 -0.28 -18.93
CA ASN A 56 -3.76 -1.58 -18.52
C ASN A 56 -2.85 -2.27 -17.51
N ILE A 57 -1.52 -2.19 -17.69
CA ILE A 57 -0.56 -2.71 -16.71
C ILE A 57 -0.77 -2.03 -15.35
N HIS A 58 -0.88 -0.69 -15.32
CA HIS A 58 -1.16 0.06 -14.10
C HIS A 58 -2.45 -0.42 -13.42
N ALA A 59 -3.54 -0.53 -14.20
CA ALA A 59 -4.83 -0.98 -13.70
C ALA A 59 -4.79 -2.42 -13.16
N TYR A 60 -4.14 -3.35 -13.87
CA TYR A 60 -4.02 -4.74 -13.44
C TYR A 60 -3.15 -4.91 -12.20
N VAL A 61 -2.06 -4.16 -12.07
CA VAL A 61 -1.26 -4.13 -10.84
C VAL A 61 -2.08 -3.58 -9.67
N GLY A 62 -2.88 -2.54 -9.90
CA GLY A 62 -3.79 -1.98 -8.90
C GLY A 62 -4.83 -3.01 -8.43
N ILE A 63 -5.44 -3.75 -9.35
CA ILE A 63 -6.37 -4.84 -9.04
C ILE A 63 -5.68 -5.97 -8.28
N ALA A 64 -4.45 -6.33 -8.65
CA ALA A 64 -3.67 -7.33 -7.91
C ALA A 64 -3.40 -6.88 -6.46
N VAL A 65 -3.05 -5.61 -6.25
CA VAL A 65 -2.88 -5.03 -4.90
C VAL A 65 -4.20 -5.10 -4.11
N LEU A 66 -5.35 -4.81 -4.73
CA LEU A 66 -6.67 -4.92 -4.11
C LEU A 66 -6.96 -6.35 -3.63
N CYS A 67 -6.73 -7.36 -4.50
CA CYS A 67 -6.89 -8.77 -4.14
C CYS A 67 -5.94 -9.17 -2.99
N LEU A 68 -4.68 -8.76 -3.05
CA LEU A 68 -3.70 -9.01 -1.99
C LEU A 68 -4.08 -8.30 -0.69
N ALA A 69 -4.71 -7.13 -0.74
CA ALA A 69 -5.21 -6.42 0.43
C ALA A 69 -6.30 -7.22 1.16
N VAL A 70 -7.23 -7.85 0.41
CA VAL A 70 -8.22 -8.78 0.98
C VAL A 70 -7.52 -9.93 1.70
N ILE A 71 -6.58 -10.59 1.02
CA ILE A 71 -5.82 -11.71 1.62
C ILE A 71 -5.06 -11.23 2.87
N ARG A 72 -4.47 -10.03 2.83
CA ARG A 72 -3.76 -9.43 3.97
C ARG A 72 -4.69 -9.18 5.15
N VAL A 73 -5.93 -8.74 4.93
CA VAL A 73 -6.93 -8.58 5.99
C VAL A 73 -7.27 -9.94 6.58
N VAL A 74 -7.55 -10.96 5.75
CA VAL A 74 -7.85 -12.32 6.21
C VAL A 74 -6.70 -12.89 7.05
N LEU A 75 -5.45 -12.74 6.60
CA LEU A 75 -4.28 -13.17 7.36
C LEU A 75 -4.12 -12.40 8.67
N ARG A 76 -4.41 -11.10 8.69
CA ARG A 76 -4.37 -10.31 9.92
C ARG A 76 -5.42 -10.76 10.93
N LEU A 77 -6.62 -11.12 10.47
CA LEU A 77 -7.70 -11.60 11.32
C LEU A 77 -7.45 -13.03 11.83
N THR A 78 -6.85 -13.90 11.02
CA THR A 78 -6.61 -15.31 11.36
C THR A 78 -5.33 -15.55 12.15
N HIS A 79 -4.25 -14.82 11.85
CA HIS A 79 -2.93 -15.01 12.49
C HIS A 79 -2.58 -13.91 13.50
N GLY A 80 -3.38 -12.84 13.57
CA GLY A 80 -3.10 -11.70 14.43
C GLY A 80 -1.89 -10.88 13.99
N ALA A 81 -1.37 -10.08 14.91
CA ALA A 81 -0.10 -9.37 14.78
C ALA A 81 0.72 -9.55 16.06
N PRO A 82 2.07 -9.56 15.96
CA PRO A 82 2.95 -9.52 17.11
C PRO A 82 2.58 -8.40 18.08
N GLU A 83 2.75 -8.65 19.39
CA GLU A 83 2.47 -7.64 20.42
C GLU A 83 3.36 -6.40 20.24
N ALA A 84 2.77 -5.23 20.52
CA ALA A 84 3.52 -3.98 20.54
C ALA A 84 4.65 -4.06 21.56
N LEU A 85 5.81 -3.50 21.24
CA LEU A 85 6.95 -3.54 22.16
C LEU A 85 6.66 -2.67 23.38
N ALA A 86 6.91 -3.21 24.58
CA ALA A 86 6.68 -2.53 25.85
C ALA A 86 7.45 -1.21 25.97
N GLU A 87 8.56 -1.09 25.23
CA GLU A 87 9.48 0.06 25.20
C GLU A 87 9.00 1.18 24.28
N GLU A 88 7.99 0.95 23.43
CA GLU A 88 7.47 1.99 22.53
C GLU A 88 6.70 3.09 23.28
N PRO A 89 6.99 4.37 23.04
CA PRO A 89 6.20 5.47 23.57
C PRO A 89 4.71 5.38 23.17
N PRO A 90 3.76 5.76 24.04
CA PRO A 90 2.33 5.68 23.74
C PRO A 90 1.92 6.38 22.44
N LEU A 91 2.53 7.54 22.14
CA LEU A 91 2.31 8.28 20.90
C LEU A 91 2.80 7.50 19.66
N GLY A 92 3.93 6.80 19.76
CA GLY A 92 4.44 5.94 18.68
C GLY A 92 3.50 4.79 18.37
N ARG A 93 2.94 4.15 19.41
CA ARG A 93 1.93 3.09 19.25
C ARG A 93 0.65 3.59 18.59
N LEU A 94 0.18 4.77 18.97
CA LEU A 94 -1.00 5.37 18.36
C LEU A 94 -0.73 5.73 16.90
N ALA A 95 0.40 6.38 16.61
CA ALA A 95 0.81 6.74 15.25
C ALA A 95 0.90 5.50 14.35
N ALA A 96 1.49 4.40 14.84
CA ALA A 96 1.54 3.14 14.10
C ALA A 96 0.15 2.58 13.80
N LYS A 97 -0.80 2.63 14.75
CA LYS A 97 -2.18 2.17 14.52
C LYS A 97 -2.89 3.03 13.47
N VAL A 98 -2.77 4.35 13.56
CA VAL A 98 -3.37 5.29 12.61
C VAL A 98 -2.78 5.09 11.21
N ALA A 99 -1.46 5.00 11.09
CA ALA A 99 -0.79 4.78 9.82
C ALA A 99 -1.21 3.45 9.17
N HIS A 100 -1.25 2.35 9.93
CA HIS A 100 -1.74 1.08 9.42
C HIS A 100 -3.20 1.16 8.98
N GLY A 101 -4.08 1.81 9.76
CA GLY A 101 -5.48 2.02 9.38
C GLY A 101 -5.61 2.79 8.08
N ALA A 102 -4.83 3.87 7.92
CA ALA A 102 -4.80 4.68 6.70
C ALA A 102 -4.28 3.87 5.49
N PHE A 103 -3.23 3.08 5.65
CA PHE A 103 -2.77 2.16 4.60
C PHE A 103 -3.84 1.17 4.19
N TYR A 104 -4.50 0.50 5.15
CA TYR A 104 -5.59 -0.41 4.84
C TYR A 104 -6.68 0.29 4.04
N LEU A 105 -7.13 1.48 4.47
CA LEU A 105 -8.12 2.25 3.72
C LEU A 105 -7.66 2.53 2.29
N LEU A 106 -6.43 3.01 2.09
CA LEU A 106 -5.92 3.33 0.76
C LEU A 106 -5.71 2.10 -0.14
N PHE A 107 -5.32 0.95 0.41
CA PHE A 107 -5.17 -0.28 -0.36
C PHE A 107 -6.49 -0.74 -1.02
N PHE A 108 -7.63 -0.32 -0.48
CA PHE A 108 -8.94 -0.53 -1.11
C PHE A 108 -9.38 0.69 -1.92
N ALA A 109 -9.35 1.88 -1.31
CA ALA A 109 -9.92 3.09 -1.91
C ALA A 109 -9.23 3.46 -3.22
N MET A 110 -7.90 3.42 -3.30
CA MET A 110 -7.17 3.80 -4.51
C MET A 110 -7.50 2.90 -5.70
N PRO A 111 -7.27 1.57 -5.65
CA PRO A 111 -7.53 0.72 -6.82
C PRO A 111 -9.01 0.65 -7.19
N ILE A 112 -9.93 0.74 -6.23
CA ILE A 112 -11.37 0.82 -6.54
C ILE A 112 -11.68 2.13 -7.27
N SER A 113 -11.19 3.27 -6.78
CA SER A 113 -11.39 4.57 -7.42
C SER A 113 -10.80 4.61 -8.83
N GLY A 114 -9.60 4.07 -9.01
CA GLY A 114 -8.93 3.98 -10.31
C GLY A 114 -9.68 3.09 -11.30
N ALA A 115 -10.16 1.92 -10.84
CA ALA A 115 -10.95 1.02 -11.69
C ALA A 115 -12.31 1.63 -12.08
N LEU A 116 -12.97 2.35 -11.17
CA LEU A 116 -14.21 3.07 -11.48
C LEU A 116 -14.00 4.19 -12.50
N ALA A 117 -12.90 4.93 -12.39
CA ALA A 117 -12.56 5.96 -13.37
C ALA A 117 -12.26 5.33 -14.74
N TYR A 118 -11.36 4.34 -14.78
CA TYR A 118 -10.83 3.80 -16.02
C TYR A 118 -11.79 2.85 -16.76
N TYR A 119 -12.40 1.90 -16.04
CA TYR A 119 -13.33 0.93 -16.65
C TYR A 119 -14.80 1.32 -16.49
N GLY A 120 -15.13 2.04 -15.42
CA GLY A 120 -16.51 2.45 -15.13
C GLY A 120 -16.91 3.79 -15.75
N GLY A 121 -15.97 4.56 -16.29
CA GLY A 121 -16.23 5.90 -16.84
C GLY A 121 -16.64 6.93 -15.79
N VAL A 122 -16.36 6.69 -14.51
CA VAL A 122 -16.72 7.59 -13.40
C VAL A 122 -15.61 8.63 -13.22
N GLU A 123 -15.68 9.72 -13.99
CA GLU A 123 -14.67 10.80 -13.98
C GLU A 123 -14.39 11.36 -12.57
N ALA A 124 -15.44 11.48 -11.74
CA ALA A 124 -15.34 11.97 -10.37
C ALA A 124 -14.43 11.11 -9.46
N ALA A 125 -14.15 9.86 -9.85
CA ALA A 125 -13.24 8.96 -9.13
C ALA A 125 -11.77 9.12 -9.56
N GLY A 126 -11.50 9.72 -10.73
CA GLY A 126 -10.14 9.89 -11.26
C GLY A 126 -9.34 10.94 -10.48
N GLY A 127 -9.93 12.11 -10.25
CA GLY A 127 -9.27 13.21 -9.54
C GLY A 127 -8.76 12.83 -8.14
N PRO A 128 -9.59 12.23 -7.26
CA PRO A 128 -9.15 11.78 -5.94
C PRO A 128 -8.04 10.72 -6.00
N HIS A 129 -8.12 9.80 -6.97
CA HIS A 129 -7.13 8.74 -7.17
C HIS A 129 -5.77 9.30 -7.56
N ALA A 130 -5.71 10.13 -8.60
CA ALA A 130 -4.47 10.68 -9.15
C ALA A 130 -3.85 11.78 -8.29
N GLY A 131 -4.65 12.51 -7.50
CA GLY A 131 -4.20 13.63 -6.67
C GLY A 131 -4.03 13.28 -5.19
N PRO A 132 -5.04 13.57 -4.34
CA PRO A 132 -4.91 13.52 -2.89
C PRO A 132 -4.57 12.13 -2.36
N MET A 133 -5.14 11.06 -2.90
CA MET A 133 -4.83 9.71 -2.42
C MET A 133 -3.38 9.31 -2.74
N LYS A 134 -2.89 9.63 -3.95
CA LYS A 134 -1.49 9.43 -4.37
C LYS A 134 -0.52 10.15 -3.43
N LEU A 135 -0.79 11.41 -3.12
CA LEU A 135 0.02 12.19 -2.18
C LEU A 135 0.04 11.59 -0.77
N VAL A 136 -1.13 11.25 -0.23
CA VAL A 136 -1.22 10.65 1.10
C VAL A 136 -0.47 9.31 1.15
N MET A 137 -0.56 8.50 0.09
CA MET A 137 0.19 7.24 0.00
C MET A 137 1.70 7.48 0.08
N TRP A 138 2.24 8.42 -0.70
CA TRP A 138 3.67 8.77 -0.65
C TRP A 138 4.11 9.23 0.76
N VAL A 139 3.35 10.14 1.37
CA VAL A 139 3.63 10.63 2.73
C VAL A 139 3.63 9.48 3.73
N LEU A 140 2.63 8.59 3.68
CA LEU A 140 2.55 7.44 4.57
C LEU A 140 3.71 6.49 4.37
N ILE A 141 4.14 6.21 3.14
CA ILE A 141 5.31 5.35 2.85
C ILE A 141 6.57 5.96 3.48
N VAL A 142 6.81 7.26 3.26
CA VAL A 142 7.98 7.95 3.82
C VAL A 142 7.96 7.92 5.35
N VAL A 143 6.82 8.24 5.97
CA VAL A 143 6.65 8.19 7.42
C VAL A 143 6.82 6.77 7.95
N HIS A 144 6.30 5.76 7.26
CA HIS A 144 6.42 4.36 7.63
C HIS A 144 7.86 3.89 7.62
N VAL A 145 8.60 4.14 6.54
CA VAL A 145 10.02 3.80 6.44
C VAL A 145 10.83 4.58 7.47
N GLY A 146 10.56 5.89 7.63
CA GLY A 146 11.20 6.73 8.65
C GLY A 146 10.98 6.20 10.06
N ALA A 147 9.78 5.75 10.39
CA ALA A 147 9.48 5.12 11.68
C ALA A 147 10.30 3.83 11.87
N VAL A 148 10.42 2.98 10.85
CA VAL A 148 11.26 1.78 10.91
C VAL A 148 12.74 2.15 11.17
N LEU A 149 13.25 3.23 10.57
CA LEU A 149 14.60 3.72 10.82
C LEU A 149 14.77 4.23 12.26
N VAL A 150 13.78 4.94 12.81
CA VAL A 150 13.77 5.35 14.23
C VAL A 150 13.81 4.12 15.14
N HIS A 151 12.99 3.11 14.85
CA HIS A 151 12.99 1.84 15.57
C HIS A 151 14.35 1.15 15.53
N GLN A 152 15.04 1.17 14.39
CA GLN A 152 16.33 0.50 14.20
C GLN A 152 17.49 1.26 14.86
N PHE A 153 17.56 2.57 14.71
CA PHE A 153 18.76 3.36 15.07
C PHE A 153 18.62 4.15 16.36
N VAL A 154 17.42 4.62 16.70
CA VAL A 154 17.18 5.44 17.90
C VAL A 154 16.71 4.56 19.06
N TRP A 155 15.62 3.81 18.86
CA TRP A 155 15.06 2.96 19.90
C TRP A 155 15.68 1.57 19.97
N LYS A 156 16.47 1.18 18.96
CA LYS A 156 17.20 -0.10 18.88
C LYS A 156 16.30 -1.33 19.13
N THR A 157 15.08 -1.25 18.62
CA THR A 157 14.05 -2.28 18.73
C THR A 157 14.04 -3.22 17.51
N PRO A 158 13.66 -4.51 17.66
CA PRO A 158 13.70 -5.48 16.57
C PRO A 158 12.51 -5.40 15.60
N VAL A 159 11.82 -4.25 15.48
CA VAL A 159 10.58 -4.12 14.68
C VAL A 159 10.80 -4.51 13.22
N ALA A 160 11.90 -4.06 12.60
CA ALA A 160 12.22 -4.43 11.22
C ALA A 160 12.40 -5.95 11.06
N GLN A 161 13.03 -6.60 12.05
CA GLN A 161 13.33 -8.03 12.02
C GLN A 161 12.05 -8.88 12.01
N ARG A 162 10.95 -8.38 12.58
CA ARG A 162 9.64 -9.05 12.56
C ARG A 162 9.09 -9.25 11.15
N MET A 163 9.51 -8.41 10.20
CA MET A 163 9.10 -8.47 8.79
C MET A 163 10.19 -8.98 7.84
N THR A 164 11.46 -9.08 8.28
CA THR A 164 12.57 -9.51 7.42
C THR A 164 13.17 -10.87 7.79
N LYS A 165 12.99 -11.35 9.03
CA LYS A 165 13.66 -12.56 9.53
C LYS A 165 12.68 -13.62 10.06
N GLY A 166 13.07 -14.87 9.89
CA GLY A 166 12.37 -16.11 10.28
C GLY A 166 11.77 -16.80 9.07
#